data_AF-A0A1G4W4M6-F1
#
_entry.id   AF-A0A1G4W4M6-F1
#
_cell.length_a   1.000
_cell.length_b   1.000
_cell.length_c   1.000
_cell.angle_alpha   90.00
_cell.angle_beta   90.00
_cell.angle_gamma   90.00
#
_symmetry.space_group_name_H-M   'P 1'
#
loop_
_entity.id
_entity.type
_entity.pdbx_description
1 polymer ?
#
loop_
_entity_poly.entity_id
_entity_poly.type
_entity_poly.pdbx_seq_one_letter_code
_entity_poly.pdbx_strand_id
1 'polypeptide(L)'
;MRYYRIHTSDCAYLTGQPRGIFTTVGKLVDAKVLTEEEEKEYWKNREYFEEKLPVPSFYDKNNPDRAITWFKEGPAGDGIWEEMTFYRAMCKKYGVKLYVSECREIPGELVYEDEFQIAVKNQRADVEIETVKLEL
;
A
#
# COMPACT_ATOMS: atom_id res chain seq x y z
N MET A 1 1.19 -11.66 -15.86
CA MET A 1 0.58 -11.14 -14.62
C MET A 1 1.16 -9.77 -14.40
N ARG A 2 0.35 -8.74 -14.17
CA ARG A 2 0.85 -7.43 -13.71
C ARG A 2 0.85 -7.37 -12.19
N TYR A 3 1.81 -6.66 -11.63
CA TYR A 3 1.87 -6.33 -10.22
C TYR A 3 1.87 -4.82 -10.10
N TYR A 4 1.09 -4.28 -9.17
CA TYR A 4 1.00 -2.84 -8.98
C TYR A 4 1.04 -2.45 -7.51
N ARG A 5 1.47 -1.23 -7.24
CA ARG A 5 1.55 -0.68 -5.90
C ARG A 5 1.08 0.75 -5.88
N ILE A 6 0.12 1.05 -5.01
CA ILE A 6 -0.30 2.43 -4.73
C ILE A 6 0.51 2.98 -3.57
N HIS A 7 1.22 4.09 -3.81
CA HIS A 7 2.11 4.70 -2.84
C HIS A 7 2.15 6.22 -2.97
N THR A 8 2.79 6.87 -2.01
CA THR A 8 3.15 8.30 -2.08
C THR A 8 4.60 8.48 -2.52
N SER A 9 5.08 9.72 -2.59
CA SER A 9 6.50 10.01 -2.79
C SER A 9 7.34 9.96 -1.49
N ASP A 10 6.70 9.90 -0.31
CA ASP A 10 7.41 9.79 0.98
C ASP A 10 7.99 8.39 1.13
N CYS A 11 9.29 8.26 1.37
CA CYS A 11 9.90 6.97 1.64
C CYS A 11 9.72 6.58 3.12
N ALA A 12 9.33 5.34 3.36
CA ALA A 12 9.27 4.81 4.71
C ALA A 12 10.69 4.57 5.26
N TYR A 13 10.98 5.10 6.45
CA TYR A 13 12.30 4.98 7.10
C TYR A 13 12.82 3.54 7.17
N LEU A 14 11.94 2.58 7.49
CA LEU A 14 12.32 1.17 7.63
C LEU A 14 12.75 0.55 6.29
N THR A 15 11.98 0.77 5.22
CA THR A 15 12.19 0.09 3.94
C THR A 15 13.03 0.88 2.96
N GLY A 16 13.16 2.19 3.14
CA GLY A 16 13.74 3.11 2.15
C GLY A 16 12.89 3.27 0.89
N GLN A 17 11.70 2.66 0.86
CA GLN A 17 10.82 2.60 -0.31
C GLN A 17 9.62 3.54 -0.15
N PRO A 18 9.02 4.00 -1.26
CA PRO A 18 7.78 4.76 -1.23
C PRO A 18 6.71 4.13 -0.35
N ARG A 19 6.04 4.95 0.47
CA ARG A 19 5.08 4.50 1.48
C ARG A 19 3.74 4.17 0.86
N GLY A 20 3.18 3.01 1.21
CA GLY A 20 1.86 2.57 0.74
C GLY A 20 0.72 3.42 1.31
N ILE A 21 -0.41 3.44 0.61
CA ILE A 21 -1.58 4.29 0.95
C ILE A 21 -2.12 4.08 2.38
N PHE A 22 -2.25 2.83 2.85
CA PHE A 22 -2.73 2.52 4.20
C PHE A 22 -1.87 3.19 5.29
N THR A 23 -0.56 2.96 5.24
CA THR A 23 0.38 3.56 6.20
C THR A 23 0.51 5.07 6.05
N THR A 24 0.25 5.61 4.86
CA THR A 24 0.24 7.06 4.63
C THR A 24 -0.92 7.72 5.37
N VAL A 25 -2.14 7.20 5.22
CA VAL A 25 -3.31 7.74 5.93
C VAL A 25 -3.21 7.49 7.43
N GLY A 26 -2.65 6.33 7.85
CA GLY A 26 -2.34 6.08 9.27
C GLY A 26 -1.44 7.17 9.87
N LYS A 27 -0.43 7.67 9.14
CA LYS A 27 0.38 8.79 9.62
C LYS A 27 -0.39 10.09 9.78
N LEU A 28 -1.45 10.32 8.99
CA LEU A 28 -2.30 11.50 9.18
C LEU A 28 -3.10 11.40 10.49
N VAL A 29 -3.54 10.19 10.85
CA VAL A 29 -4.16 9.89 12.16
C VAL A 29 -3.16 10.11 13.28
N ASP A 30 -1.97 9.49 13.21
CA ASP A 30 -0.93 9.63 14.23
C ASP A 30 -0.51 11.09 14.46
N ALA A 31 -0.49 11.89 13.38
CA ALA A 31 -0.18 13.31 13.41
C ALA A 31 -1.35 14.20 13.88
N LYS A 32 -2.51 13.63 14.21
CA LYS A 32 -3.74 14.33 14.63
C LYS A 32 -4.21 15.38 13.62
N VAL A 33 -4.09 15.06 12.33
CA VAL A 33 -4.51 15.94 11.23
C VAL A 33 -5.99 15.74 10.88
N LEU A 34 -6.51 14.51 11.05
CA LEU A 34 -7.90 14.17 10.77
C LEU A 34 -8.86 14.76 11.81
N THR A 35 -10.11 14.99 11.42
CA THR A 35 -11.18 15.27 12.40
C THR A 35 -11.55 14.01 13.17
N GLU A 36 -12.27 14.16 14.29
CA GLU A 36 -12.71 13.02 15.10
C GLU A 36 -13.59 12.04 14.29
N GLU A 37 -14.47 12.57 13.42
CA GLU A 37 -15.32 11.75 12.56
C GLU A 37 -14.52 10.99 11.50
N GLU A 38 -13.48 11.61 10.94
CA GLU A 38 -12.60 10.97 9.96
C GLU A 38 -11.71 9.92 10.59
N GLU A 39 -11.21 10.17 11.79
CA GLU A 39 -10.47 9.18 12.55
C GLU A 39 -11.35 7.97 12.88
N LYS A 40 -12.61 8.20 13.29
CA LYS A 40 -13.57 7.11 13.52
C LYS A 40 -13.82 6.29 12.25
N GLU A 41 -14.01 6.95 11.11
CA GLU A 41 -14.20 6.25 9.83
C GLU A 41 -12.92 5.54 9.37
N TYR A 42 -11.73 6.10 9.65
CA TYR A 42 -10.46 5.43 9.41
C TYR A 42 -10.37 4.11 10.17
N TRP A 43 -10.68 4.09 11.47
CA TRP A 43 -10.60 2.88 12.28
C TRP A 43 -11.56 1.80 11.81
N LYS A 44 -12.78 2.18 11.39
CA LYS A 44 -13.75 1.27 10.78
C LYS A 44 -13.25 0.69 9.45
N ASN A 45 -12.65 1.51 8.58
CA ASN A 45 -12.06 1.04 7.32
C ASN A 45 -10.85 0.13 7.59
N ARG A 46 -10.03 0.46 8.58
CA ARG A 46 -8.88 -0.34 8.95
C ARG A 46 -9.28 -1.73 9.43
N GLU A 47 -10.28 -1.83 10.32
CA GLU A 47 -10.83 -3.09 10.79
C GLU A 47 -11.36 -3.93 9.61
N TYR A 48 -12.13 -3.31 8.71
CA TYR A 48 -12.63 -3.98 7.50
C TYR A 48 -11.51 -4.58 6.64
N PHE A 49 -10.43 -3.82 6.39
CA PHE A 49 -9.31 -4.33 5.58
C PHE A 49 -8.44 -5.34 6.33
N GLU A 50 -8.31 -5.24 7.66
CA GLU A 50 -7.59 -6.25 8.47
C GLU A 50 -8.35 -7.60 8.51
N GLU A 51 -9.68 -7.59 8.42
CA GLU A 51 -10.48 -8.82 8.26
C GLU A 51 -10.42 -9.40 6.83
N LYS A 52 -10.40 -8.52 5.83
CA LYS A 52 -10.49 -8.91 4.42
C LYS A 52 -9.14 -9.30 3.80
N LEU A 53 -8.08 -8.57 4.15
CA LEU A 53 -6.74 -8.81 3.63
C LEU A 53 -5.95 -9.68 4.60
N PRO A 54 -5.41 -10.81 4.14
CA PRO A 54 -4.43 -11.54 4.92
C PRO A 54 -3.28 -10.61 5.32
N VAL A 55 -2.97 -10.54 6.61
CA VAL A 55 -1.80 -9.80 7.11
C VAL A 55 -0.57 -10.68 6.93
N PRO A 56 0.44 -10.27 6.13
CA PRO A 56 1.65 -11.05 5.96
C PRO A 56 2.37 -11.28 7.31
N SER A 57 2.73 -12.54 7.59
CA SER A 57 3.31 -12.96 8.89
C SER A 57 4.64 -12.28 9.23
N PHE A 58 5.36 -11.72 8.26
CA PHE A 58 6.57 -10.96 8.54
C PHE A 58 6.29 -9.65 9.29
N TYR A 59 5.05 -9.15 9.30
CA TYR A 59 4.67 -7.99 10.11
C TYR A 59 4.68 -8.29 11.61
N ASP A 60 4.49 -9.55 12.04
CA ASP A 60 4.56 -9.96 13.45
C ASP A 60 5.94 -9.68 14.07
N LYS A 61 6.98 -9.67 13.23
CA LYS A 61 8.37 -9.38 13.62
C LYS A 61 8.81 -7.96 13.25
N ASN A 62 7.85 -7.06 13.03
CA ASN A 62 8.09 -5.68 12.61
C ASN A 62 8.86 -5.58 11.28
N ASN A 63 8.55 -6.46 10.32
CA ASN A 63 9.10 -6.47 8.95
C ASN A 63 10.65 -6.37 8.88
N PRO A 64 11.39 -7.35 9.44
CA PRO A 64 12.84 -7.28 9.57
C PRO A 64 13.56 -7.30 8.21
N ASP A 65 12.95 -7.96 7.22
CA ASP A 65 13.41 -8.05 5.84
C ASP A 65 13.13 -6.80 5.01
N ARG A 66 12.49 -5.77 5.61
CA ARG A 66 12.14 -4.51 4.95
C ARG A 66 11.31 -4.72 3.67
N ALA A 67 10.49 -5.76 3.67
CA ALA A 67 9.69 -6.16 2.52
C ALA A 67 8.63 -5.11 2.20
N ILE A 68 8.26 -5.02 0.92
CA ILE A 68 7.19 -4.18 0.42
C ILE A 68 6.15 -5.02 -0.32
N THR A 69 4.88 -4.66 -0.20
CA THR A 69 3.79 -5.37 -0.86
C THR A 69 3.40 -4.74 -2.19
N TRP A 70 3.00 -5.61 -3.12
CA TRP A 70 2.47 -5.28 -4.44
C TRP A 70 1.18 -6.08 -4.65
N PHE A 71 0.11 -5.43 -5.07
CA PHE A 71 -1.11 -6.14 -5.47
C PHE A 71 -0.87 -6.89 -6.77
N LYS A 72 -1.58 -8.00 -6.92
CA LYS A 72 -1.67 -8.76 -8.16
C LYS A 72 -2.84 -8.22 -8.97
N GLU A 73 -2.62 -8.01 -10.26
CA GLU A 73 -3.72 -7.76 -11.18
C GLU A 73 -4.71 -8.93 -11.17
N GLY A 74 -5.99 -8.59 -11.19
CA GLY A 74 -7.08 -9.55 -11.25
C GLY A 74 -8.16 -9.23 -10.21
N PRO A 75 -9.31 -9.94 -10.26
CA PRO A 75 -10.51 -9.56 -9.52
C PRO A 75 -10.30 -9.33 -8.02
N ALA A 76 -9.45 -10.14 -7.38
CA ALA A 76 -9.16 -10.03 -5.97
C ALA A 76 -8.36 -8.75 -5.64
N GLY A 77 -7.21 -8.54 -6.28
CA GLY A 77 -6.36 -7.36 -6.04
C GLY A 77 -7.05 -6.07 -6.50
N ASP A 78 -7.65 -6.09 -7.70
CA ASP A 78 -8.33 -4.92 -8.29
C ASP A 78 -9.53 -4.50 -7.43
N GLY A 79 -10.30 -5.46 -6.90
CA GLY A 79 -11.42 -5.19 -6.00
C GLY A 79 -10.98 -4.51 -4.69
N ILE A 80 -9.81 -4.88 -4.16
CA ILE A 80 -9.26 -4.19 -2.99
C ILE A 80 -8.96 -2.74 -3.31
N TRP A 81 -8.35 -2.45 -4.47
CA TRP A 81 -8.14 -1.08 -4.90
C TRP A 81 -9.47 -0.33 -5.01
N GLU A 82 -10.48 -0.89 -5.68
CA GLU A 82 -11.79 -0.25 -5.83
C GLU A 82 -12.40 0.20 -4.50
N GLU A 83 -12.27 -0.63 -3.46
CA GLU A 83 -12.81 -0.39 -2.12
C GLU A 83 -12.02 0.65 -1.29
N MET A 84 -10.79 1.00 -1.65
CA MET A 84 -9.97 2.01 -0.96
C MET A 84 -10.47 3.47 -1.15
N THR A 85 -11.77 3.67 -1.34
CA THR A 85 -12.41 4.97 -1.56
C THR A 85 -12.11 5.97 -0.44
N PHE A 86 -12.24 5.55 0.83
CA PHE A 86 -11.94 6.39 1.99
C PHE A 86 -10.49 6.88 1.97
N TYR A 87 -9.52 5.97 1.76
CA TYR A 87 -8.10 6.31 1.75
C TYR A 87 -7.75 7.28 0.62
N ARG A 88 -8.28 7.08 -0.58
CA ARG A 88 -8.13 8.02 -1.70
C ARG A 88 -8.70 9.39 -1.36
N ALA A 89 -9.89 9.44 -0.76
CA ALA A 89 -10.54 10.69 -0.36
C ALA A 89 -9.71 11.45 0.68
N MET A 90 -9.15 10.76 1.68
CA MET A 90 -8.26 11.37 2.68
C MET A 90 -6.99 11.92 2.03
N CYS A 91 -6.37 11.15 1.13
CA CYS A 91 -5.20 11.64 0.38
C CYS A 91 -5.54 12.90 -0.43
N LYS A 92 -6.67 12.91 -1.14
CA LYS A 92 -7.13 14.08 -1.88
C LYS A 92 -7.37 15.29 -0.98
N LYS A 93 -8.13 15.11 0.10
CA LYS A 93 -8.51 16.19 1.04
C LYS A 93 -7.28 16.85 1.65
N TYR A 94 -6.29 16.06 2.06
CA TYR A 94 -5.09 16.53 2.73
C TYR A 94 -3.90 16.78 1.79
N GLY A 95 -4.13 16.85 0.48
CA GLY A 95 -3.11 17.21 -0.52
C GLY A 95 -2.00 16.18 -0.70
N VAL A 96 -2.23 14.93 -0.29
CA VAL A 96 -1.29 13.83 -0.44
C VAL A 96 -1.38 13.26 -1.85
N LYS A 97 -0.30 13.39 -2.61
CA LYS A 97 -0.20 12.86 -3.98
C LYS A 97 -0.01 11.35 -3.95
N LEU A 98 -0.82 10.63 -4.74
CA LEU A 98 -0.69 9.20 -4.95
C LEU A 98 -0.07 8.90 -6.31
N TYR A 99 0.65 7.78 -6.35
CA TYR A 99 1.27 7.21 -7.53
C TYR A 99 0.93 5.74 -7.59
N VAL A 100 0.86 5.20 -8.81
CA VAL A 100 0.83 3.76 -9.04
C VAL A 100 2.12 3.39 -9.75
N SER A 101 2.84 2.44 -9.17
CA SER A 101 3.95 1.76 -9.84
C SER A 101 3.48 0.40 -10.32
N GLU A 102 3.80 0.03 -11.56
CA GLU A 102 3.39 -1.24 -12.17
C GLU A 102 4.58 -1.94 -12.83
N CYS A 103 4.55 -3.27 -12.83
CA CYS A 103 5.52 -4.11 -13.54
C CYS A 103 4.89 -5.44 -13.97
N ARG A 104 5.56 -6.14 -14.91
CA ARG A 104 5.11 -7.45 -15.44
C ARG A 104 5.88 -8.64 -14.87
N GLU A 105 6.88 -8.37 -14.04
CA GLU A 105 7.73 -9.34 -13.38
C GLU A 105 7.70 -9.12 -11.87
N ILE A 106 8.02 -10.17 -11.09
CA ILE A 106 8.17 -10.02 -9.63
C ILE A 106 9.35 -9.05 -9.37
N PRO A 107 9.11 -7.89 -8.74
CA PRO A 107 10.09 -6.80 -8.68
C PRO A 107 11.18 -7.00 -7.62
N GLY A 108 11.39 -8.22 -7.11
CA GLY A 108 12.37 -8.51 -6.07
C GLY A 108 12.39 -9.98 -5.68
N GLU A 109 13.00 -10.28 -4.54
CA GLU A 109 12.94 -11.61 -3.93
C GLU A 109 11.60 -11.81 -3.23
N LEU A 110 10.80 -12.76 -3.71
CA LEU A 110 9.49 -13.10 -3.13
C LEU A 110 9.65 -13.68 -1.72
N VAL A 111 8.97 -13.08 -0.74
CA VAL A 111 8.95 -13.55 0.65
C VAL A 111 7.54 -13.89 1.15
N TYR A 112 6.52 -13.53 0.38
CA TYR A 112 5.12 -13.78 0.70
C TYR A 112 4.25 -13.68 -0.56
N GLU A 113 3.22 -14.51 -0.64
CA GLU A 113 2.17 -14.43 -1.65
C GLU A 113 0.85 -14.94 -1.07
N ASP A 114 -0.24 -14.21 -1.34
CA ASP A 114 -1.62 -14.62 -1.11
C ASP A 114 -2.45 -14.41 -2.40
N GLU A 115 -3.78 -14.48 -2.36
CA GLU A 115 -4.63 -14.25 -3.54
C GLU A 115 -4.58 -12.80 -4.08
N PHE A 116 -4.37 -11.82 -3.21
CA PHE A 116 -4.47 -10.38 -3.48
C PHE A 116 -3.12 -9.74 -3.82
N GLN A 117 -2.04 -10.18 -3.19
CA GLN A 117 -0.75 -9.48 -3.18
C GLN A 117 0.44 -10.43 -3.07
N ILE A 118 1.60 -9.88 -3.40
CA ILE A 118 2.92 -10.44 -3.09
C ILE A 118 3.64 -9.48 -2.15
N ALA A 119 4.62 -9.98 -1.39
CA ALA A 119 5.63 -9.14 -0.76
C ALA A 119 7.02 -9.54 -1.24
N VAL A 120 7.84 -8.52 -1.53
CA VAL A 120 9.21 -8.71 -2.00
C VAL A 120 10.19 -7.94 -1.13
N LYS A 121 11.41 -8.46 -1.02
CA LYS A 121 12.59 -7.72 -0.53
C LYS A 121 13.60 -7.57 -1.66
N ASN A 122 14.66 -6.79 -1.41
CA ASN A 122 15.77 -6.60 -2.35
C ASN A 122 15.26 -6.28 -3.77
N GLN A 123 14.54 -5.16 -3.89
CA GLN A 123 13.93 -4.77 -5.15
C GLN A 123 14.97 -4.76 -6.28
N ARG A 124 14.65 -5.50 -7.34
CA ARG A 124 15.51 -5.74 -8.48
C ARG A 124 15.64 -4.47 -9.33
N ALA A 125 16.88 -4.09 -9.64
CA ALA A 125 17.17 -2.91 -10.46
C ALA A 125 16.96 -3.15 -11.97
N ASP A 126 16.92 -4.43 -12.38
CA ASP A 126 16.72 -4.86 -13.77
C ASP A 126 15.24 -4.98 -14.16
N VAL A 127 14.31 -4.89 -13.20
CA VAL A 127 12.87 -4.92 -13.49
C VAL A 127 12.39 -3.53 -13.88
N GLU A 128 11.81 -3.43 -15.07
CA GLU A 128 11.17 -2.21 -15.54
C GLU A 128 9.88 -1.94 -14.72
N ILE A 129 9.86 -0.79 -14.05
CA ILE A 129 8.73 -0.34 -13.24
C ILE A 129 8.28 1.01 -13.80
N GLU A 130 7.06 1.04 -14.30
CA GLU A 130 6.42 2.27 -14.74
C GLU A 130 5.69 2.92 -13.56
N THR A 131 5.97 4.19 -13.28
CA THR A 131 5.30 4.93 -12.21
C THR A 131 4.52 6.10 -12.79
N VAL A 132 3.22 6.12 -12.53
CA VAL A 132 2.32 7.20 -12.95
C VAL A 132 1.72 7.90 -11.73
N LYS A 133 1.57 9.22 -11.82
CA LYS A 133 0.85 10.00 -10.82
C LYS A 133 -0.67 9.78 -11.01
N LEU A 134 -1.37 9.50 -9.92
CA LEU A 134 -2.83 9.43 -9.93
C LEU A 134 -3.44 10.83 -9.82
N GLU A 135 -4.45 11.07 -10.65
CA GLU A 135 -5.38 12.19 -10.50
C GLU A 135 -6.55 11.72 -9.61
N LEU A 136 -6.64 12.27 -8.40
CA LEU A 136 -7.64 11.90 -7.37
C LEU A 136 -8.85 12.83 -7.38
#